data_AF-A0A2Z6E059-F1
#
_entry.id   AF-A0A2Z6E059-F1
#
_cell.length_a   1.000
_cell.length_b   1.000
_cell.length_c   1.000
_cell.angle_alpha   90.00
_cell.angle_beta   90.00
_cell.angle_gamma   90.00
#
_symmetry.space_group_name_H-M   'P 1'
#
loop_
_entity.id
_entity.type
_entity.pdbx_description
1 polymer ?
#
loop_
_entity_poly.entity_id
_entity_poly.type
_entity_poly.pdbx_seq_one_letter_code
_entity_poly.pdbx_strand_id
1 'polypeptide(L)'
;MLQQGDSEGLQRHFVRLFASISHDWYRNNPIAQYEGYFASVCYSHLASLALPLKAKAVSEAGQVDLVIEAGATVWVIEFKVVFGEAATGEALAQIQARDYAAPYRGKPGVARVIELGVEFSKTRRTLVGWHAHEWVAQL
;
A
#
# COMPACT_ATOMS: atom_id res chain seq x y z
N MET A 1 -10.58 -7.50 -7.25
CA MET A 1 -9.25 -7.13 -6.72
C MET A 1 -9.23 -7.05 -5.20
N LEU A 2 -9.56 -5.90 -4.57
CA LEU A 2 -9.40 -5.72 -3.11
C LEU A 2 -10.16 -6.73 -2.24
N GLN A 3 -11.47 -6.93 -2.48
CA GLN A 3 -12.28 -7.89 -1.71
C GLN A 3 -11.80 -9.34 -1.88
N GLN A 4 -11.30 -9.67 -3.08
CA GLN A 4 -10.83 -11.01 -3.45
C GLN A 4 -9.40 -11.28 -2.98
N GLY A 5 -8.69 -10.27 -2.45
CA GLY A 5 -7.27 -10.39 -2.13
C GLY A 5 -6.35 -10.53 -3.35
N ASP A 6 -6.79 -10.12 -4.54
CA ASP A 6 -6.00 -10.22 -5.78
C ASP A 6 -4.93 -9.11 -5.82
N SER A 7 -3.79 -9.42 -5.21
CA SER A 7 -2.62 -8.56 -5.09
C SER A 7 -1.95 -8.27 -6.44
N GLU A 8 -1.82 -9.27 -7.30
CA GLU A 8 -1.21 -9.08 -8.61
C GLU A 8 -2.07 -8.20 -9.53
N GLY A 9 -3.39 -8.38 -9.51
CA GLY A 9 -4.33 -7.52 -10.23
C GLY A 9 -4.22 -6.08 -9.75
N LEU A 10 -4.16 -5.88 -8.43
CA LEU A 10 -3.99 -4.57 -7.83
C LEU A 10 -2.64 -3.92 -8.22
N GLN A 11 -1.55 -4.70 -8.25
CA GLN A 11 -0.24 -4.23 -8.73
C GLN A 11 -0.34 -3.72 -10.17
N ARG A 12 -0.89 -4.54 -11.08
CA ARG A 12 -1.04 -4.16 -12.50
C ARG A 12 -1.91 -2.91 -12.66
N HIS A 13 -2.92 -2.74 -11.81
CA HIS A 13 -3.74 -1.54 -11.78
C HIS A 13 -2.93 -0.30 -11.38
N PHE A 14 -2.16 -0.37 -10.29
CA PHE A 14 -1.34 0.76 -9.83
C PHE A 14 -0.22 1.11 -10.82
N VAL A 15 0.43 0.13 -11.44
CA VAL A 15 1.41 0.38 -12.52
C VAL A 15 0.77 1.20 -13.64
N ARG A 16 -0.45 0.85 -14.07
CA ARG A 16 -1.20 1.60 -15.09
C ARG A 16 -1.63 2.98 -14.61
N LEU A 17 -2.04 3.11 -13.36
CA LEU A 17 -2.40 4.40 -12.76
C LEU A 17 -1.22 5.37 -12.80
N PHE A 18 -0.03 4.95 -12.36
CA PHE A 18 1.15 5.83 -12.39
C PHE A 18 1.61 6.13 -13.82
N ALA A 19 1.49 5.17 -14.74
CA ALA A 19 1.80 5.38 -16.15
C ALA A 19 0.86 6.38 -16.85
N SER A 20 -0.35 6.62 -16.33
CA SER A 20 -1.30 7.58 -16.91
C SER A 20 -1.08 9.02 -16.41
N ILE A 21 -0.24 9.24 -15.40
CA ILE A 21 0.08 10.58 -14.90
C ILE A 21 0.97 11.29 -15.91
N SER A 22 0.51 12.45 -16.41
CA SER A 22 1.26 13.23 -17.39
C SER A 22 2.67 13.58 -16.89
N HIS A 23 3.67 13.43 -17.77
CA HIS A 23 5.04 13.82 -17.48
C HIS A 23 5.16 15.30 -17.05
N ASP A 24 4.30 16.17 -17.59
CA ASP A 24 4.31 17.60 -17.27
C ASP A 24 3.98 17.89 -15.80
N TRP A 25 3.22 17.00 -15.15
CA TRP A 25 2.86 17.14 -13.74
C TRP A 25 4.04 16.87 -12.79
N TYR A 26 5.19 16.45 -13.32
CA TYR A 26 6.45 16.28 -12.58
C TYR A 26 7.45 17.41 -12.82
N ARG A 27 7.33 18.18 -13.91
CA ARG A 27 8.38 19.11 -14.37
C ARG A 27 8.57 20.32 -13.45
N ASN A 28 7.50 20.74 -12.76
CA ASN A 28 7.49 21.84 -11.79
C ASN A 28 6.81 21.43 -10.48
N ASN A 29 7.08 20.21 -10.01
CA ASN A 29 6.39 19.65 -8.85
C ASN A 29 7.38 19.14 -7.79
N PRO A 30 7.86 20.03 -6.89
CA PRO A 30 8.84 19.67 -5.87
C PRO A 30 8.34 18.56 -4.92
N ILE A 31 7.02 18.48 -4.68
CA ILE A 31 6.47 17.47 -3.77
C ILE A 31 6.55 16.05 -4.35
N ALA A 32 6.64 15.90 -5.67
CA ALA A 32 6.77 14.60 -6.35
C ALA A 32 8.10 13.88 -6.07
N GLN A 33 8.98 14.50 -5.27
CA GLN A 33 10.23 13.91 -4.79
C GLN A 33 10.06 13.15 -3.46
N TYR A 34 8.95 13.36 -2.75
CA TYR A 34 8.73 12.79 -1.42
C TYR A 34 7.73 11.64 -1.45
N GLU A 35 7.87 10.75 -0.48
CA GLU A 35 6.94 9.63 -0.23
C GLU A 35 5.49 10.08 -0.11
N GLY A 36 5.25 11.22 0.52
CA GLY A 36 3.91 11.79 0.69
C GLY A 36 3.16 12.01 -0.64
N TYR A 37 3.84 12.30 -1.74
CA TYR A 37 3.19 12.42 -3.06
C TYR A 37 2.65 11.07 -3.55
N PHE A 38 3.48 10.02 -3.54
CA PHE A 38 3.08 8.69 -4.00
C PHE A 38 1.98 8.10 -3.11
N ALA A 39 2.14 8.22 -1.79
CA ALA A 39 1.13 7.81 -0.83
C ALA A 39 -0.20 8.55 -1.05
N SER A 40 -0.15 9.85 -1.37
CA SER A 40 -1.35 10.66 -1.64
C SER A 40 -2.07 10.24 -2.92
N VAL A 41 -1.34 9.93 -4.01
CA VAL A 41 -1.94 9.38 -5.24
C VAL A 41 -2.67 8.07 -4.95
N CYS A 42 -2.02 7.15 -4.22
CA CYS A 42 -2.64 5.89 -3.81
C CYS A 42 -3.87 6.12 -2.94
N TYR A 43 -3.74 6.95 -1.91
CA TYR A 43 -4.82 7.27 -0.97
C TYR A 43 -6.03 7.87 -1.70
N SER A 44 -5.85 8.91 -2.50
CA SER A 44 -6.94 9.57 -3.21
C SER A 44 -7.64 8.63 -4.18
N HIS A 45 -6.89 7.78 -4.89
CA HIS A 45 -7.46 6.79 -5.80
C HIS A 45 -8.31 5.76 -5.04
N LEU A 46 -7.81 5.23 -3.92
CA LEU A 46 -8.52 4.23 -3.12
C LEU A 46 -9.71 4.83 -2.33
N ALA A 47 -9.58 6.04 -1.81
CA ALA A 47 -10.65 6.74 -1.11
C ALA A 47 -11.85 7.02 -2.02
N SER A 48 -11.64 7.14 -3.34
CA SER A 48 -12.73 7.28 -4.32
C SER A 48 -13.64 6.04 -4.43
N LEU A 49 -13.22 4.89 -3.90
CA LEU A 49 -13.97 3.63 -3.97
C LEU A 49 -15.04 3.48 -2.89
N ALA A 50 -15.20 4.47 -2.01
CA ALA A 50 -16.14 4.47 -0.88
C ALA A 50 -15.99 3.24 0.04
N LEU A 51 -14.77 2.68 0.14
CA LEU A 51 -14.42 1.60 1.05
C LEU A 51 -14.05 2.15 2.43
N PRO A 52 -14.30 1.40 3.52
CA PRO A 52 -13.75 1.75 4.83
C PRO A 52 -12.22 1.78 4.77
N LEU A 53 -11.66 2.95 5.06
CA LEU A 53 -10.25 3.25 4.88
C LEU A 53 -9.74 4.07 6.08
N LYS A 54 -8.58 3.68 6.60
CA LYS A 54 -7.90 4.37 7.71
C LYS A 54 -6.51 4.77 7.25
N ALA A 55 -6.32 6.04 6.93
CA ALA A 55 -4.99 6.59 6.68
C ALA A 55 -4.27 6.83 8.00
N LYS A 56 -2.95 6.60 8.00
CA LYS A 56 -2.07 6.85 9.15
C LYS A 56 -2.61 6.13 10.40
N ALA A 57 -3.04 4.89 10.21
CA ALA A 57 -3.65 4.08 11.25
C ALA A 57 -2.64 3.82 12.37
N VAL A 58 -3.01 4.20 13.59
CA VAL A 58 -2.16 4.09 14.78
C VAL A 58 -2.45 2.77 15.49
N SER A 59 -1.40 2.08 15.90
CA SER A 59 -1.41 0.96 16.84
C SER A 59 -0.42 1.23 17.97
N GLU A 60 -0.43 0.37 18.99
CA GLU A 60 0.59 0.42 20.06
C GLU A 60 2.02 0.28 19.52
N ALA A 61 2.18 -0.41 18.37
CA ALA A 61 3.47 -0.64 17.73
C ALA A 61 3.93 0.49 16.79
N GLY A 62 3.11 1.53 16.60
CA GLY A 62 3.42 2.68 15.75
C GLY A 62 2.31 3.00 14.75
N GLN A 63 2.67 3.57 13.61
CA GLN A 63 1.72 4.02 12.60
C GLN A 63 2.03 3.37 11.26
N VAL A 64 1.01 2.77 10.65
CA VAL A 64 1.06 2.25 9.28
C VAL A 64 0.40 3.26 8.34
N ASP A 65 0.91 3.38 7.13
CA ASP A 65 0.42 4.39 6.18
C ASP A 65 -1.07 4.23 5.85
N LEU A 66 -1.53 3.00 5.61
CA LEU A 66 -2.88 2.78 5.14
C LEU A 66 -3.43 1.42 5.54
N VAL A 67 -4.69 1.41 6.00
CA VAL A 67 -5.49 0.19 6.16
C VAL A 67 -6.78 0.29 5.36
N ILE A 68 -7.13 -0.78 4.65
CA ILE A 68 -8.37 -0.89 3.87
C ILE A 68 -9.14 -2.12 4.35
N GLU A 69 -10.40 -1.94 4.74
CA GLU A 69 -11.29 -3.06 5.07
C GLU A 69 -12.23 -3.31 3.87
N ALA A 70 -11.91 -4.31 3.05
CA ALA A 70 -12.63 -4.65 1.82
C ALA A 70 -13.40 -5.96 1.98
N GLY A 71 -14.61 -5.88 2.54
CA GLY A 71 -15.39 -7.08 2.88
C GLY A 71 -14.67 -7.90 3.95
N ALA A 72 -14.44 -9.19 3.69
CA ALA A 72 -13.72 -10.08 4.60
C ALA A 72 -12.18 -10.02 4.48
N THR A 73 -11.66 -9.13 3.62
CA THR A 73 -10.22 -8.95 3.39
C THR A 73 -9.76 -7.61 3.94
N VAL A 74 -8.76 -7.63 4.81
CA VAL A 74 -8.08 -6.42 5.30
C VAL A 74 -6.72 -6.27 4.62
N TRP A 75 -6.42 -5.08 4.13
CA TRP A 75 -5.10 -4.72 3.60
C TRP A 75 -4.40 -3.80 4.59
N VAL A 76 -3.16 -4.12 4.95
CA VAL A 76 -2.27 -3.32 5.78
C VAL A 76 -1.08 -2.92 4.91
N ILE A 77 -1.00 -1.63 4.56
CA ILE A 77 -0.15 -1.14 3.48
C ILE A 77 0.83 -0.10 4.02
N GLU A 78 2.11 -0.28 3.68
CA GLU A 78 3.19 0.66 3.97
C GLU A 78 3.83 1.09 2.65
N PHE A 79 4.08 2.40 2.52
CA PHE A 79 4.71 2.99 1.35
C PHE A 79 6.15 3.39 1.66
N LYS A 80 7.03 3.23 0.69
CA LYS A 80 8.39 3.81 0.73
C LYS A 80 8.78 4.40 -0.61
N VAL A 81 9.53 5.50 -0.58
CA VAL A 81 10.31 5.96 -1.74
C VAL A 81 11.74 5.50 -1.57
N VAL A 82 12.25 4.75 -2.55
CA VAL A 82 13.63 4.29 -2.55
C VAL A 82 14.52 5.27 -3.33
N PHE A 83 15.80 5.36 -2.94
CA PHE A 83 16.77 6.21 -3.63
C PHE A 83 17.23 5.63 -4.98
N GLY A 84 17.11 4.32 -5.17
CA GLY A 84 17.50 3.60 -6.39
C GLY A 84 16.31 3.13 -7.24
N GLU A 85 16.59 2.23 -8.21
CA GLU A 85 15.58 1.71 -9.15
C GLU A 85 15.12 0.28 -8.89
N ALA A 86 15.68 -0.35 -7.85
CA ALA A 86 15.35 -1.70 -7.42
C ALA A 86 14.60 -1.66 -6.09
N ALA A 87 13.72 -2.64 -5.90
CA ALA A 87 13.07 -2.87 -4.62
C ALA A 87 14.11 -3.20 -3.53
N THR A 88 13.91 -2.66 -2.34
CA THR A 88 14.68 -2.95 -1.12
C THR A 88 13.95 -3.95 -0.23
N GLY A 89 12.62 -4.03 -0.32
CA GLY A 89 11.77 -4.83 0.57
C GLY A 89 11.54 -4.20 1.95
N GLU A 90 12.06 -3.00 2.18
CA GLU A 90 11.99 -2.28 3.46
C GLU A 90 10.56 -1.99 3.89
N ALA A 91 9.65 -1.71 2.94
CA ALA A 91 8.26 -1.44 3.26
C ALA A 91 7.56 -2.65 3.92
N LEU A 92 7.70 -3.84 3.34
CA LEU A 92 7.13 -5.07 3.92
C LEU A 92 7.85 -5.46 5.21
N ALA A 93 9.18 -5.33 5.23
CA ALA A 93 9.96 -5.61 6.43
C ALA A 93 9.53 -4.74 7.61
N GLN A 94 9.19 -3.46 7.39
CA GLN A 94 8.67 -2.58 8.43
C GLN A 94 7.31 -3.08 8.96
N ILE A 95 6.38 -3.47 8.07
CA ILE A 95 5.07 -4.01 8.49
C ILE A 95 5.25 -5.22 9.41
N GLN A 96 6.11 -6.16 9.01
CA GLN A 96 6.35 -7.40 9.75
C GLN A 96 7.09 -7.15 11.06
N ALA A 97 8.12 -6.29 11.06
CA ALA A 97 8.88 -5.96 12.26
C ALA A 97 8.04 -5.26 13.33
N ARG A 98 6.99 -4.53 12.93
CA ARG A 98 6.07 -3.83 13.84
C ARG A 98 4.77 -4.60 14.08
N ASP A 99 4.58 -5.72 13.39
CA ASP A 99 3.38 -6.54 13.41
C ASP A 99 2.07 -5.74 13.29
N TYR A 100 2.03 -4.78 12.35
CA TYR A 100 0.86 -3.91 12.16
C TYR A 100 -0.42 -4.68 11.80
N ALA A 101 -0.29 -5.92 11.32
CA ALA A 101 -1.40 -6.79 10.99
C ALA A 101 -2.05 -7.47 12.21
N ALA A 102 -1.38 -7.52 13.37
CA ALA A 102 -1.87 -8.23 14.56
C ALA A 102 -3.32 -7.88 14.96
N PRO A 103 -3.76 -6.61 14.98
CA PRO A 103 -5.13 -6.26 15.41
C PRO A 103 -6.23 -6.75 14.45
N TYR A 104 -5.87 -7.19 13.25
CA TYR A 104 -6.81 -7.59 12.20
C TYR A 104 -6.90 -9.11 12.04
N ARG A 105 -5.83 -9.85 12.35
CA ARG A 105 -5.82 -11.33 12.29
C ARG A 105 -6.80 -11.90 13.33
N GLY A 106 -7.70 -12.78 12.90
CA GLY A 106 -8.69 -13.44 13.77
C GLY A 106 -9.87 -12.55 14.23
N LYS A 107 -9.96 -11.31 13.75
CA LYS A 107 -11.09 -10.43 14.05
C LYS A 107 -12.38 -10.99 13.43
N PRO A 108 -13.54 -10.95 14.12
CA PRO A 108 -14.81 -11.41 13.54
C PRO A 108 -15.12 -10.76 12.20
N GLY A 109 -15.49 -11.58 11.20
CA GLY A 109 -15.77 -11.14 9.84
C GLY A 109 -14.54 -10.93 8.95
N VAL A 110 -13.31 -11.07 9.48
CA VAL A 110 -12.07 -11.02 8.70
C VAL A 110 -11.60 -12.45 8.40
N ALA A 111 -11.64 -12.82 7.13
CA ALA A 111 -11.14 -14.12 6.64
C ALA A 111 -9.68 -14.05 6.19
N ARG A 112 -9.19 -12.85 5.88
CA ARG A 112 -7.88 -12.64 5.25
C ARG A 112 -7.29 -11.30 5.65
N VAL A 113 -5.98 -11.29 5.93
CA VAL A 113 -5.19 -10.07 6.14
C VAL A 113 -4.00 -10.11 5.19
N ILE A 114 -3.85 -9.07 4.37
CA ILE A 114 -2.74 -8.91 3.43
C ILE A 114 -1.87 -7.77 3.91
N GLU A 115 -0.61 -8.07 4.18
CA GLU A 115 0.46 -7.10 4.40
C GLU A 115 1.05 -6.75 3.03
N LEU A 116 1.06 -5.47 2.67
CA LEU A 116 1.53 -5.03 1.37
C LEU A 116 2.55 -3.90 1.54
N GLY A 117 3.82 -4.23 1.29
CA GLY A 117 4.87 -3.24 1.12
C GLY A 117 4.92 -2.76 -0.33
N VAL A 118 4.80 -1.46 -0.55
CA VAL A 118 4.91 -0.84 -1.88
C VAL A 118 6.05 0.16 -1.91
N GLU A 119 6.92 0.02 -2.90
CA GLU A 119 8.11 0.86 -3.05
C GLU A 119 8.09 1.60 -4.38
N PHE A 120 8.38 2.89 -4.34
CA PHE A 120 8.37 3.78 -5.49
C PHE A 120 9.76 4.30 -5.79
N SER A 121 10.07 4.43 -7.09
CA SER A 121 11.21 5.21 -7.54
C SER A 121 10.74 6.60 -7.95
N LYS A 122 11.39 7.63 -7.43
CA LYS A 122 11.18 9.02 -7.86
C LYS A 122 11.67 9.27 -9.29
N THR A 123 12.69 8.54 -9.75
CA THR A 123 13.25 8.69 -11.10
C THR A 123 12.34 8.05 -12.13
N ARG A 124 11.90 6.81 -11.89
CA ARG A 124 10.97 6.09 -12.75
C ARG A 124 9.51 6.52 -12.58
N ARG A 125 9.22 7.25 -11.50
CA ARG A 125 7.90 7.80 -11.16
C ARG A 125 6.81 6.73 -11.11
N THR A 126 7.20 5.54 -10.68
CA THR A 126 6.34 4.37 -10.64
C THR A 126 6.82 3.40 -9.56
N LEU A 127 6.09 2.30 -9.41
CA LEU A 127 6.37 1.23 -8.48
C LEU A 127 7.63 0.47 -8.93
N VAL A 128 8.53 0.21 -8.00
CA VAL A 128 9.71 -0.64 -8.19
C VAL A 128 9.70 -1.87 -7.27
N GLY A 129 8.89 -1.84 -6.20
CA GLY A 129 8.66 -2.99 -5.32
C GLY A 129 7.16 -3.18 -5.02
N TRP A 130 6.74 -4.44 -5.00
CA TRP A 130 5.40 -4.88 -4.63
C TRP A 130 5.51 -6.22 -3.91
N HIS A 131 5.47 -6.18 -2.59
CA HIS A 131 5.70 -7.35 -1.75
C HIS A 131 4.48 -7.60 -0.88
N ALA A 132 3.76 -8.68 -1.17
CA ALA A 132 2.59 -9.09 -0.43
C ALA A 132 2.89 -10.33 0.41
N HIS A 133 2.43 -10.31 1.65
CA HIS A 133 2.38 -11.46 2.53
C HIS A 133 0.95 -11.62 3.05
N GLU A 134 0.46 -12.86 3.07
CA GLU A 134 -0.95 -13.14 3.36
C GLU A 134 -1.08 -14.02 4.59
N TRP A 135 -1.99 -13.60 5.48
CA TRP A 135 -2.54 -14.44 6.53
C TRP A 135 -3.99 -14.80 6.16
N VAL A 136 -4.32 -16.09 6.26
CA VAL A 136 -5.67 -16.62 6.04
C VAL A 136 -6.14 -17.29 7.32
N ALA A 137 -7.39 -17.03 7.72
CA ALA A 137 -8.00 -17.68 8.87
C ALA A 137 -8.00 -19.20 8.67
N GLN A 138 -7.54 -19.93 9.68
CA GLN A 138 -7.66 -21.39 9.72
C GLN A 138 -9.10 -21.74 10.10
N LEU A 139 -9.71 -22.66 9.35
CA LEU A 139 -11.05 -23.20 9.62
C LEU A 139 -11.06 -24.11 10.85
#